data_AF-A0A0C2J8H1-F1
#
_entry.id   AF-A0A0C2J8H1-F1
#
_cell.length_a   1.000
_cell.length_b   1.000
_cell.length_c   1.000
_cell.angle_alpha   90.00
_cell.angle_beta   90.00
_cell.angle_gamma   90.00
#
_symmetry.space_group_name_H-M   'P 1'
#
loop_
_entity.id
_entity.type
_entity.pdbx_description
1 polymer ?
#
loop_
_entity_poly.entity_id
_entity_poly.type
_entity_poly.pdbx_seq_one_letter_code
_entity_poly.pdbx_strand_id
1 'polypeptide(L)'
;MNDKTIEQFMNAKNSTSGPIDLNADPLTSMLIRQEHALTIKNGILSRKYDSSNYKSLRLVLPKSLIPHVMKLCHYDRGHPGYINTLNIVRNRFYWPKLRKDIQSYCEACRMCASRNNRCPKIKARMIETLSDGIFDRIAIDIMGPLPTSNRGNKYVSVVSDYLSKC
;
A
#
# COMPACT_ATOMS: atom_id res chain seq x y z
N MET A 1 -24.80 1.40 -17.83
CA MET A 1 -23.70 0.63 -18.44
C MET A 1 -23.50 -0.59 -17.58
N ASN A 2 -24.29 -1.63 -17.85
CA ASN A 2 -24.47 -2.75 -16.94
C ASN A 2 -23.31 -3.74 -17.05
N ASP A 3 -22.82 -4.20 -15.91
CA ASP A 3 -21.76 -5.19 -15.85
C ASP A 3 -22.36 -6.59 -15.90
N LYS A 4 -22.01 -7.33 -16.96
CA LYS A 4 -22.43 -8.71 -17.19
C LYS A 4 -22.24 -9.61 -15.97
N THR A 5 -21.20 -9.40 -15.14
CA THR A 5 -20.95 -10.19 -13.93
C THR A 5 -22.02 -9.95 -12.85
N ILE A 6 -22.44 -8.70 -12.65
CA ILE A 6 -23.47 -8.36 -11.67
C ILE A 6 -24.87 -8.71 -12.22
N GLU A 7 -25.10 -8.47 -13.51
CA GLU A 7 -26.34 -8.87 -14.18
C GLU A 7 -26.55 -10.38 -14.14
N GLN A 8 -25.53 -11.17 -14.49
CA GLN A 8 -25.59 -12.64 -14.41
C GLN A 8 -25.93 -13.10 -12.99
N PHE A 9 -25.33 -12.49 -11.97
CA PHE A 9 -25.67 -12.80 -10.57
C PHE A 9 -27.12 -12.44 -10.24
N MET A 10 -27.59 -11.25 -10.64
CA MET A 10 -28.98 -10.84 -10.37
C MET A 10 -30.00 -11.72 -11.10
N ASN A 11 -29.71 -12.12 -12.34
CA ASN A 11 -30.54 -13.02 -13.13
C ASN A 11 -30.58 -14.43 -12.53
N ALA A 12 -29.43 -14.95 -12.09
CA ALA A 12 -29.35 -16.24 -11.39
C ALA A 12 -30.17 -16.24 -10.10
N LYS A 13 -30.17 -15.13 -9.35
CA LYS A 13 -30.93 -15.00 -8.10
C LYS A 13 -32.45 -14.94 -8.30
N ASN A 14 -32.91 -14.38 -9.42
CA ASN A 14 -34.34 -14.29 -9.77
C ASN A 14 -34.89 -15.60 -10.35
N SER A 15 -34.01 -16.54 -10.72
CA SER A 15 -34.35 -17.86 -11.23
C SER A 15 -34.53 -18.84 -10.06
N THR A 16 -35.67 -18.81 -9.39
CA THR A 16 -35.98 -19.79 -8.34
C THR A 16 -36.01 -21.21 -8.95
N SER A 17 -35.20 -22.11 -8.37
CA SER A 17 -35.11 -23.57 -8.59
C SER A 17 -34.51 -24.10 -9.92
N GLY A 18 -33.27 -23.72 -10.24
CA GLY A 18 -32.47 -24.42 -11.26
C GLY A 18 -30.98 -24.50 -10.87
N PRO A 19 -30.21 -25.47 -11.40
CA PRO A 19 -28.77 -25.54 -11.15
C PRO A 19 -28.13 -24.23 -11.59
N ILE A 20 -27.32 -23.64 -10.71
CA ILE A 20 -26.50 -22.46 -11.01
C ILE A 20 -25.75 -22.74 -12.31
N ASP A 21 -25.95 -21.91 -13.34
CA ASP A 21 -25.26 -22.05 -14.63
C ASP A 21 -23.73 -22.00 -14.42
N LEU A 22 -23.10 -23.17 -14.51
CA LEU A 22 -21.67 -23.37 -14.30
C LEU A 22 -20.82 -22.76 -15.43
N ASN A 23 -21.43 -22.19 -16.47
CA ASN A 23 -20.76 -21.42 -17.53
C ASN A 23 -20.56 -19.94 -17.16
N ALA A 24 -20.91 -19.53 -15.94
CA ALA A 24 -20.72 -18.14 -15.49
C ALA A 24 -19.23 -17.76 -15.41
N ASP A 25 -18.92 -16.50 -15.74
CA ASP A 25 -17.58 -15.91 -15.60
C ASP A 25 -17.01 -16.22 -14.20
N PRO A 26 -15.69 -16.52 -14.05
CA PRO A 26 -15.13 -16.92 -12.77
C PRO A 26 -15.41 -15.96 -11.60
N LEU A 27 -15.60 -14.66 -11.89
CA LEU A 27 -15.92 -13.67 -10.86
C LEU A 27 -17.39 -13.72 -10.45
N THR A 28 -18.31 -14.09 -11.36
CA THR A 28 -19.71 -14.39 -11.06
C THR A 28 -19.79 -15.61 -10.13
N SER A 29 -19.05 -16.68 -10.43
CA SER A 29 -18.97 -17.87 -9.57
C SER A 29 -18.45 -17.56 -8.16
N MET A 30 -17.49 -16.63 -8.04
CA MET A 30 -17.03 -16.15 -6.73
C MET A 30 -18.09 -15.37 -5.95
N LEU A 31 -18.95 -14.60 -6.63
CA LEU A 31 -20.08 -13.91 -6.00
C LEU A 31 -21.15 -14.89 -5.56
N ILE A 32 -21.51 -15.87 -6.41
CA ILE A 32 -22.50 -16.92 -6.08
C ILE A 32 -22.07 -17.70 -4.84
N ARG A 33 -20.80 -18.09 -4.73
CA ARG A 33 -20.25 -18.76 -3.52
C ARG A 33 -20.43 -17.95 -2.24
N GLN A 34 -20.60 -16.64 -2.34
CA GLN A 34 -20.75 -15.71 -1.22
C GLN A 34 -22.18 -15.19 -1.08
N GLU A 35 -23.17 -15.82 -1.71
CA GLU A 35 -24.56 -15.36 -1.76
C GLU A 35 -25.17 -15.07 -0.38
N HIS A 36 -24.87 -15.90 0.63
CA HIS A 36 -25.32 -15.70 2.02
C HIS A 36 -24.95 -14.32 2.60
N ALA A 37 -23.87 -13.71 2.10
CA ALA A 37 -23.40 -12.40 2.51
C ALA A 37 -23.86 -11.27 1.56
N LEU A 38 -24.61 -11.56 0.49
CA LEU A 38 -25.04 -10.60 -0.52
C LEU A 38 -26.51 -10.21 -0.34
N THR A 39 -26.79 -8.91 -0.42
CA THR A 39 -28.14 -8.34 -0.36
C THR A 39 -28.35 -7.31 -1.45
N ILE A 40 -29.56 -7.27 -1.99
CA ILE A 40 -29.98 -6.22 -2.92
C ILE A 40 -30.78 -5.21 -2.11
N LYS A 41 -30.39 -3.93 -2.17
CA LYS A 41 -31.15 -2.81 -1.60
C LYS A 41 -31.34 -1.77 -2.69
N ASN A 42 -32.58 -1.39 -2.98
CA ASN A 42 -32.93 -0.39 -4.00
C ASN A 42 -32.27 -0.67 -5.38
N GLY A 43 -32.24 -1.94 -5.80
CA GLY A 43 -31.60 -2.35 -7.06
C GLY A 43 -30.07 -2.37 -7.03
N ILE A 44 -29.43 -2.10 -5.89
CA ILE A 44 -27.97 -2.10 -5.74
C ILE A 44 -27.53 -3.36 -4.99
N LEU A 45 -26.64 -4.14 -5.61
CA LEU A 45 -25.99 -5.28 -4.98
C LEU A 45 -24.99 -4.80 -3.93
N SER A 46 -25.14 -5.27 -2.70
CA SER A 46 -24.27 -4.94 -1.57
C SER A 46 -23.86 -6.21 -0.83
N ARG A 47 -22.65 -6.20 -0.26
CA ARG A 47 -22.13 -7.27 0.59
C ARG A 47 -22.17 -6.85 2.05
N LYS A 48 -22.72 -7.70 2.90
CA LYS A 48 -22.65 -7.61 4.36
C LYS A 48 -21.20 -7.79 4.79
N TYR A 49 -20.72 -6.85 5.59
CA TYR A 49 -19.45 -6.94 6.28
C TYR A 49 -19.69 -6.83 7.77
N ASP A 50 -19.40 -7.92 8.49
CA ASP A 50 -19.46 -7.97 9.94
C ASP A 50 -18.04 -7.79 10.48
N SER A 51 -17.82 -6.68 11.17
CA SER A 51 -16.66 -6.51 12.03
C SER A 51 -17.15 -6.57 13.47
N SER A 52 -16.28 -7.02 14.38
CA SER A 52 -16.59 -7.23 15.80
C SER A 52 -17.40 -6.11 16.47
N ASN A 53 -17.30 -4.87 15.98
CA ASN A 53 -17.98 -3.70 16.54
C ASN A 53 -18.95 -3.00 15.57
N TYR A 54 -19.06 -3.43 14.31
CA TYR A 54 -19.87 -2.73 13.30
C TYR A 54 -20.30 -3.64 12.14
N LYS A 55 -21.62 -3.66 11.90
CA LYS A 55 -22.22 -4.22 10.69
C LYS A 55 -22.29 -3.12 9.63
N SER A 56 -21.62 -3.31 8.51
CA SER A 56 -21.63 -2.37 7.39
C SER A 56 -22.00 -3.06 6.08
N LEU A 57 -22.56 -2.29 5.15
CA LEU A 57 -22.84 -2.74 3.79
C LEU A 57 -21.82 -2.11 2.84
N ARG A 58 -21.22 -2.95 1.99
CA ARG A 58 -20.26 -2.52 0.97
C ARG A 58 -20.88 -2.71 -0.40
N LEU A 59 -20.83 -1.68 -1.23
CA LEU A 59 -21.38 -1.72 -2.57
C LEU A 59 -20.55 -2.68 -3.43
N VAL A 60 -21.22 -3.63 -4.08
CA VAL A 60 -20.55 -4.53 -5.03
C VAL A 60 -20.32 -3.76 -6.32
N LEU A 61 -19.05 -3.50 -6.61
CA LEU A 61 -18.66 -2.60 -7.68
C LEU A 61 -18.59 -3.34 -9.03
N PRO A 62 -19.24 -2.81 -10.07
CA PRO A 62 -19.00 -3.20 -11.45
C PRO A 62 -17.51 -3.10 -11.84
N LYS A 63 -16.99 -4.07 -12.60
CA LYS A 63 -15.65 -4.08 -13.20
C LYS A 63 -15.35 -2.79 -13.96
N SER A 64 -16.34 -2.29 -14.70
CA SER A 64 -16.23 -1.04 -15.47
C SER A 64 -15.98 0.20 -14.61
N LEU A 65 -16.37 0.18 -13.34
CA LEU A 65 -16.20 1.29 -12.40
C LEU A 65 -14.95 1.16 -11.53
N ILE A 66 -14.27 0.01 -11.52
CA ILE A 66 -13.02 -0.20 -10.77
C ILE A 66 -11.97 0.87 -11.12
N PRO A 67 -11.67 1.17 -12.41
CA PRO A 67 -10.66 2.19 -12.74
C PRO A 67 -11.02 3.57 -12.18
N HIS A 68 -12.30 3.93 -12.19
CA HIS A 68 -12.78 5.21 -11.68
C HIS A 68 -12.61 5.32 -10.16
N VAL A 69 -13.01 4.28 -9.42
CA VAL A 69 -12.82 4.21 -7.96
C VAL A 69 -11.33 4.23 -7.61
N MET A 70 -10.49 3.52 -8.36
CA MET A 70 -9.05 3.53 -8.13
C MET A 70 -8.41 4.91 -8.39
N LYS A 71 -8.87 5.64 -9.41
CA LYS A 71 -8.45 7.03 -9.63
C LYS A 71 -8.80 7.90 -8.40
N LEU A 72 -10.05 7.86 -7.95
CA LEU A 72 -10.51 8.66 -6.80
C LEU A 72 -9.83 8.27 -5.47
N CYS A 73 -9.58 6.98 -5.26
CA CYS A 73 -9.06 6.48 -3.98
C CYS A 73 -7.53 6.51 -3.89
N HIS A 74 -6.84 6.43 -5.02
CA HIS A 74 -5.38 6.43 -5.08
C HIS A 74 -4.82 7.72 -5.71
N TYR A 75 -5.19 8.03 -6.95
CA TYR A 75 -4.58 9.14 -7.71
C TYR A 75 -4.97 10.51 -7.10
N ASP A 76 -6.26 10.79 -7.03
CA ASP A 76 -6.78 12.10 -6.58
C ASP A 76 -6.58 12.32 -5.07
N ARG A 77 -6.23 11.26 -4.32
CA ARG A 77 -5.95 11.28 -2.88
C ARG A 77 -4.46 11.35 -2.54
N GLY A 78 -3.60 11.65 -3.50
CA GLY A 78 -2.18 11.86 -3.25
C GLY A 78 -1.37 10.56 -3.12
N HIS A 79 -1.74 9.52 -3.87
CA HIS A 79 -0.99 8.27 -3.98
C HIS A 79 -0.71 7.55 -2.64
N PRO A 80 -1.72 7.31 -1.79
CA PRO A 80 -1.52 6.54 -0.57
C PRO A 80 -0.98 5.14 -0.89
N GLY A 81 -0.13 4.62 0.00
CA GLY A 81 0.40 3.27 -0.12
C GLY A 81 -0.71 2.21 -0.18
N TYR A 82 -0.35 0.99 -0.59
CA TYR A 82 -1.27 -0.14 -0.77
C TYR A 82 -2.22 -0.35 0.42
N ILE A 83 -1.69 -0.41 1.66
CA ILE A 83 -2.49 -0.68 2.86
C ILE A 83 -3.54 0.42 3.08
N ASN A 84 -3.16 1.67 2.89
CA ASN A 84 -4.07 2.81 3.06
C ASN A 84 -5.12 2.85 1.95
N THR A 85 -4.72 2.63 0.69
CA THR A 85 -5.65 2.54 -0.43
C THR A 85 -6.65 1.40 -0.21
N LEU A 86 -6.18 0.24 0.24
CA LEU A 86 -7.03 -0.91 0.57
C LEU A 86 -8.05 -0.55 1.66
N ASN A 87 -7.62 0.14 2.72
CA ASN A 87 -8.50 0.55 3.81
C ASN A 87 -9.57 1.55 3.34
N ILE A 88 -9.20 2.52 2.48
CA ILE A 88 -10.14 3.49 1.91
C ILE A 88 -11.21 2.78 1.07
N VAL A 89 -10.77 1.92 0.13
CA VAL A 89 -11.67 1.25 -0.81
C VAL A 89 -12.56 0.24 -0.08
N ARG A 90 -11.98 -0.62 0.77
CA ARG A 90 -12.72 -1.70 1.43
C ARG A 90 -13.81 -1.18 2.36
N ASN A 91 -13.73 0.06 2.84
CA ASN A 91 -14.75 0.63 3.72
C ASN A 91 -16.09 0.84 3.01
N ARG A 92 -16.08 1.06 1.68
CA ARG A 92 -17.29 1.40 0.91
C ARG A 92 -17.62 0.39 -0.18
N PHE A 93 -16.59 -0.27 -0.74
CA PHE A 93 -16.73 -1.09 -1.94
C PHE A 93 -16.28 -2.53 -1.70
N TYR A 94 -16.82 -3.42 -2.54
CA TYR A 94 -16.42 -4.81 -2.63
C TYR A 94 -16.44 -5.27 -4.08
N TRP A 95 -15.47 -6.09 -4.47
CA TRP A 95 -15.56 -6.92 -5.66
C TRP A 95 -14.65 -8.15 -5.48
N PRO A 96 -14.87 -9.25 -6.22
CA PRO A 96 -13.98 -10.39 -6.17
C PRO A 96 -12.56 -9.98 -6.58
N LYS A 97 -11.53 -10.43 -5.85
CA LYS A 97 -10.12 -10.07 -6.05
C LYS A 97 -9.72 -8.62 -5.72
N LEU A 98 -10.57 -7.86 -5.00
CA LEU A 98 -10.30 -6.49 -4.54
C LEU A 98 -8.86 -6.23 -4.05
N ARG A 99 -8.32 -7.09 -3.17
CA ARG A 99 -6.95 -6.92 -2.66
C ARG A 99 -5.89 -6.99 -3.77
N LYS A 100 -6.01 -7.99 -4.64
CA LYS A 100 -5.06 -8.23 -5.74
C LYS A 100 -5.09 -7.10 -6.75
N ASP A 101 -6.28 -6.60 -7.08
CA ASP A 101 -6.44 -5.53 -8.05
C ASP A 101 -5.90 -4.20 -7.49
N ILE A 102 -6.17 -3.89 -6.22
CA ILE A 102 -5.61 -2.69 -5.56
C ILE A 102 -4.09 -2.76 -5.49
N GLN A 103 -3.53 -3.91 -5.11
CA GLN A 103 -2.08 -4.11 -5.07
C GLN A 103 -1.46 -3.87 -6.44
N SER A 104 -1.97 -4.54 -7.47
CA SER A 104 -1.48 -4.43 -8.85
C SER A 104 -1.56 -2.99 -9.36
N TYR A 105 -2.64 -2.27 -9.04
CA TYR A 105 -2.82 -0.87 -9.41
C TYR A 105 -1.80 0.05 -8.74
N CYS A 106 -1.57 -0.12 -7.43
CA CYS A 106 -0.57 0.67 -6.70
C CYS A 106 0.86 0.38 -7.19
N GLU A 107 1.18 -0.88 -7.52
CA GLU A 107 2.49 -1.29 -8.05
C GLU A 107 2.72 -0.75 -9.48
N ALA A 108 1.68 -0.74 -10.32
CA ALA A 108 1.75 -0.19 -11.67
C ALA A 108 1.78 1.35 -11.74
N CYS A 109 1.60 2.03 -10.62
CA CYS A 109 1.56 3.50 -10.58
C CYS A 109 2.96 4.10 -10.81
N ARG A 110 3.15 4.75 -11.95
CA ARG A 110 4.44 5.40 -12.33
C ARG A 110 4.91 6.46 -11.33
N MET A 111 3.97 7.24 -10.76
CA MET A 111 4.29 8.29 -9.76
C MET A 111 4.77 7.69 -8.43
N CYS A 112 4.20 6.55 -8.03
CA CYS A 112 4.66 5.81 -6.85
C CYS A 112 6.01 5.15 -7.11
N ALA A 113 6.18 4.53 -8.28
CA ALA A 113 7.41 3.85 -8.65
C ALA A 113 8.60 4.82 -8.72
N SER A 114 8.42 6.02 -9.29
CA SER A 114 9.50 7.02 -9.38
C SER A 114 9.93 7.59 -8.02
N ARG A 115 9.00 7.74 -7.07
CA ARG A 115 9.31 8.15 -5.69
C ARG A 115 9.94 7.05 -4.87
N ASN A 116 9.51 5.81 -5.10
CA ASN A 116 9.99 4.64 -4.37
C ASN A 116 11.25 4.05 -5.03
N ASN A 117 12.11 4.90 -5.59
CA ASN A 117 13.48 4.55 -5.94
C ASN A 117 14.19 4.11 -4.65
N ARG A 118 13.96 2.86 -4.27
CA ARG A 118 14.90 2.05 -3.53
C ARG A 118 16.08 1.94 -4.47
N CYS A 119 16.92 2.98 -4.49
CA CYS A 119 18.29 2.81 -4.95
C CYS A 119 18.73 1.54 -4.22
N PRO A 120 19.04 0.43 -4.92
CA PRO A 120 19.67 -0.67 -4.24
C PRO A 120 20.86 -0.02 -3.55
N LYS A 121 20.84 -0.03 -2.21
CA LYS A 121 22.00 0.42 -1.45
C LYS A 121 23.06 -0.59 -1.85
N ILE A 122 23.81 -0.29 -2.90
CA ILE A 122 25.09 -0.93 -3.18
C ILE A 122 25.91 -0.51 -1.97
N LYS A 123 25.77 -1.28 -0.89
CA LYS A 123 26.57 -1.11 0.29
C LYS A 123 27.91 -1.67 -0.12
N ALA A 124 28.87 -0.79 -0.39
CA ALA A 124 30.25 -1.21 -0.47
C ALA A 124 30.56 -2.02 0.79
N ARG A 125 31.30 -3.13 0.63
CA ARG A 125 31.78 -3.91 1.76
C ARG A 125 32.59 -2.96 2.65
N MET A 126 32.21 -2.84 3.92
CA MET A 126 32.99 -2.11 4.92
C MET A 126 34.33 -2.83 5.05
N ILE A 127 35.42 -2.13 4.72
CA ILE A 127 36.78 -2.65 4.88
C ILE A 127 37.29 -2.08 6.20
N GLU A 128 37.60 -2.97 7.14
CA GLU A 128 38.31 -2.58 8.35
C GLU A 128 39.71 -2.12 7.93
N THR A 129 40.07 -0.90 8.35
CA THR A 129 41.38 -0.35 8.05
C THR A 129 42.20 -0.44 9.33
N LEU A 130 43.22 -1.31 9.36
CA LEU A 130 44.13 -1.50 10.50
C LEU A 130 45.18 -0.39 10.53
N SER A 131 45.52 0.14 11.71
CA SER A 131 46.60 1.10 11.92
C SER A 131 47.78 0.40 12.60
N ASP A 132 48.97 0.49 12.02
CA ASP A 132 50.14 -0.29 12.46
C ASP A 132 51.06 0.48 13.44
N GLY A 133 50.77 1.76 13.70
CA GLY A 133 51.54 2.61 14.59
C GLY A 133 50.76 3.81 15.14
N ILE A 134 51.32 4.45 16.18
CA ILE A 134 50.76 5.69 16.75
C ILE A 134 50.88 6.80 15.70
N PHE A 135 49.82 7.60 15.52
CA PHE A 135 49.72 8.64 14.50
C PHE A 135 49.69 8.14 13.05
N ASP A 136 49.60 6.83 12.81
CA ASP A 136 49.41 6.27 11.47
C ASP A 136 48.06 6.69 10.88
N ARG A 137 47.04 6.85 11.75
CA ARG A 137 45.73 7.40 11.35
C ARG A 137 45.13 8.32 12.38
N ILE A 138 44.73 9.49 11.91
CA ILE A 138 44.10 10.54 12.71
C ILE A 138 42.72 10.85 12.13
N ALA A 139 41.68 10.75 12.96
CA ALA A 139 40.38 11.33 12.68
C ALA A 139 40.39 12.80 13.09
N ILE A 140 39.94 13.66 12.19
CA ILE A 140 39.70 15.08 12.46
C ILE A 140 38.21 15.33 12.23
N ASP A 141 37.54 15.89 13.22
CA ASP A 141 36.14 16.31 13.13
C ASP A 141 35.99 17.74 13.66
N ILE A 142 34.97 18.45 13.17
CA ILE A 142 34.66 19.80 13.60
C ILE A 142 33.24 19.81 14.14
N MET A 143 33.11 20.07 15.43
CA MET A 143 31.82 20.20 16.09
C MET A 143 31.40 21.67 16.13
N GLY A 144 30.18 21.94 15.65
CA GLY A 144 29.52 23.24 15.80
C GLY A 144 28.51 23.56 14.70
N PRO A 145 27.92 24.78 14.72
CA PRO A 145 28.22 25.87 15.65
C PRO A 145 27.67 25.63 17.07
N LEU A 146 28.48 25.94 18.08
CA LEU A 146 28.14 25.95 19.50
C LEU A 146 27.90 27.39 20.00
N PRO A 147 27.30 27.58 21.19
CA PRO A 147 27.22 28.89 21.83
C PRO A 147 28.58 29.57 21.89
N THR A 148 28.61 30.86 21.55
CA THR A 148 29.84 31.65 21.48
C THR A 148 30.50 31.72 22.85
N SER A 149 31.76 31.28 22.94
CA SER A 149 32.54 31.47 24.17
C SER A 149 32.86 32.95 24.39
N ASN A 150 33.33 33.30 25.59
CA ASN A 150 33.77 34.67 25.92
C ASN A 150 34.90 35.20 25.02
N ARG A 151 35.56 34.31 24.26
CA ARG A 151 36.63 34.67 23.31
C ARG A 151 36.16 34.66 21.85
N GLY A 152 34.86 34.52 21.60
CA GLY A 152 34.29 34.52 20.24
C GLY A 152 34.28 33.17 19.52
N ASN A 153 34.72 32.09 20.16
CA ASN A 153 34.82 30.76 19.51
C ASN A 153 33.46 30.07 19.46
N LYS A 154 33.15 29.43 18.32
CA LYS A 154 31.88 28.70 18.08
C LYS A 154 32.07 27.25 17.63
N TYR A 155 33.31 26.82 17.45
CA TYR A 155 33.63 25.50 16.91
C TYR A 155 34.72 24.84 17.75
N VAL A 156 34.67 23.51 17.82
CA VAL A 156 35.70 22.68 18.44
C VAL A 156 36.25 21.75 17.37
N SER A 157 37.56 21.79 17.15
CA SER A 157 38.26 20.79 16.34
C SER A 157 38.63 19.61 17.22
N VAL A 158 38.10 18.44 16.91
CA VAL A 158 38.40 17.18 17.59
C VAL A 158 39.43 16.45 16.74
N VAL A 159 40.57 16.12 17.33
CA VAL A 159 41.64 15.35 16.68
C VAL A 159 41.85 14.10 17.51
N SER A 160 41.73 12.93 16.89
CA SER A 160 41.80 11.66 17.59
C SER A 160 42.59 10.64 16.79
N ASP A 161 43.68 10.14 17.39
CA ASP A 161 44.43 9.01 16.86
C ASP A 161 43.62 7.71 16.99
N TYR A 162 43.67 6.84 15.99
CA TYR A 162 42.89 5.59 16.00
C TYR A 162 43.49 4.52 16.91
N LEU A 163 44.81 4.49 17.10
CA LEU A 163 45.50 3.46 17.89
C LEU A 163 45.53 3.80 19.39
N SER A 164 45.67 5.10 19.73
CA SER A 164 45.79 5.58 21.12
C SER A 164 44.45 5.65 21.88
N LYS A 165 43.36 5.09 21.32
CA LYS A 165 42.05 5.00 21.98
C LYS A 165 42.03 3.79 22.92
N CYS A 166 42.38 4.01 24.20
CA CYS A 166 42.11 3.08 25.29
C CYS A 166 40.66 3.21 25.80
#